data_AF-A0A829R5Q8-F1
#
_entry.id   AF-A0A829R5Q8-F1
#
_cell.length_a   1.000
_cell.length_b   1.000
_cell.length_c   1.000
_cell.angle_alpha   90.00
_cell.angle_beta   90.00
_cell.angle_gamma   90.00
#
_symmetry.space_group_name_H-M   'P 1'
#
loop_
_entity.id
_entity.type
_entity.pdbx_description
1 polymer ?
#
loop_
_entity_poly.entity_id
_entity_poly.type
_entity_poly.pdbx_seq_one_letter_code
_entity_poly.pdbx_strand_id
1 'polypeptide(L)'
;MAAIRYRPVVKKVSGLKFSDVEKLENHFTKHGGEFKGAYSNVDEYLKGANDVIKNGEKVQYNYPLKDGTTELRTGYVKFMGNTSKGKAKFEFVGTNLSGDITTYHVKRGEDIYKLLNGSKHINVINPLE
;
A
#
# COMPACT_ATOMS: atom_id res chain seq x y z
N MET A 1 -1.93 -49.60 7.61
CA MET A 1 -1.43 -48.28 8.07
C MET A 1 -1.90 -47.23 7.08
N ALA A 2 -2.79 -46.32 7.47
CA ALA A 2 -3.30 -45.27 6.59
C ALA A 2 -2.39 -44.04 6.71
N ALA A 3 -1.81 -43.60 5.58
CA ALA A 3 -1.01 -42.38 5.53
C ALA A 3 -1.94 -41.16 5.67
N ILE A 4 -1.84 -40.47 6.80
CA ILE A 4 -2.49 -39.18 7.01
C ILE A 4 -1.80 -38.18 6.07
N ARG A 5 -2.47 -37.86 4.95
CA ARG A 5 -2.04 -36.79 4.06
C ARG A 5 -2.31 -35.46 4.76
N TYR A 6 -1.23 -34.82 5.23
CA TYR A 6 -1.28 -33.45 5.72
C TYR A 6 -1.64 -32.53 4.55
N ARG A 7 -2.91 -32.10 4.47
CA ARG A 7 -3.34 -31.01 3.60
C ARG A 7 -3.09 -29.72 4.37
N PRO A 8 -2.17 -28.85 3.96
CA PRO A 8 -2.09 -27.53 4.56
C PRO A 8 -3.42 -26.82 4.27
N VAL A 9 -4.19 -26.54 5.33
CA VAL A 9 -5.30 -25.61 5.27
C VAL A 9 -4.68 -24.24 5.05
N VAL A 10 -4.58 -23.82 3.78
CA VAL A 10 -4.24 -22.44 3.45
C VAL A 10 -5.36 -21.57 3.99
N LYS A 11 -5.13 -21.00 5.17
CA LYS A 11 -6.04 -20.04 5.79
C LYS A 11 -6.21 -18.90 4.79
N LYS A 12 -7.40 -18.77 4.20
CA LYS A 12 -7.72 -17.69 3.26
C LYS A 12 -7.40 -16.37 3.95
N VAL A 13 -6.30 -15.74 3.58
CA VAL A 13 -5.94 -14.42 4.12
C VAL A 13 -6.95 -13.46 3.50
N SER A 14 -7.93 -13.02 4.29
CA SER A 14 -8.91 -12.03 3.86
C SER A 14 -8.20 -10.69 3.71
N GLY A 15 -7.82 -10.36 2.48
CA GLY A 15 -7.13 -9.13 2.11
C GLY A 15 -7.36 -8.82 0.64
N LEU A 16 -7.12 -7.57 0.25
CA LEU A 16 -7.14 -7.16 -1.15
C LEU A 16 -5.94 -7.77 -1.89
N LYS A 17 -6.19 -8.18 -3.14
CA LYS A 17 -5.17 -8.68 -4.04
C LYS A 17 -4.50 -7.53 -4.79
N PHE A 18 -3.28 -7.75 -5.27
CA PHE A 18 -2.78 -6.91 -6.35
C PHE A 18 -3.56 -7.18 -7.64
N SER A 19 -3.65 -6.16 -8.50
CA SER A 19 -4.39 -6.25 -9.77
C SER A 19 -3.92 -7.39 -10.68
N ASP A 20 -2.68 -7.86 -10.53
CA ASP A 20 -2.09 -8.98 -11.24
C ASP A 20 -0.83 -9.49 -10.50
N VAL A 21 -0.49 -10.78 -10.65
CA VAL A 21 0.65 -11.43 -9.95
C VAL A 21 1.99 -10.94 -10.51
N GLU A 22 2.13 -10.83 -11.84
CA GLU A 22 3.35 -10.32 -12.46
C GLU A 22 3.60 -8.86 -12.05
N LYS A 23 2.53 -8.06 -11.96
CA LYS A 23 2.62 -6.69 -11.43
C LYS A 23 3.08 -6.65 -9.97
N LEU A 24 2.62 -7.58 -9.13
CA LEU A 24 3.03 -7.67 -7.73
C LEU A 24 4.52 -8.03 -7.62
N GLU A 25 5.00 -9.04 -8.34
CA GLU A 25 6.41 -9.45 -8.34
C GLU A 25 7.34 -8.32 -8.83
N ASN A 26 6.96 -7.67 -9.93
CA ASN A 26 7.67 -6.52 -10.48
C ASN A 26 7.68 -5.34 -9.51
N HIS A 27 6.57 -5.10 -8.81
CA HIS A 27 6.46 -4.02 -7.84
C HIS A 27 7.35 -4.30 -6.62
N PHE A 28 7.30 -5.52 -6.06
CA PHE A 28 8.18 -5.93 -4.96
C PHE A 28 9.66 -5.80 -5.32
N THR A 29 10.06 -6.23 -6.53
CA THR A 29 11.44 -6.11 -7.00
C THR A 29 11.92 -4.66 -7.03
N LYS A 30 11.05 -3.72 -7.41
CA LYS A 30 11.38 -2.28 -7.51
C LYS A 30 11.31 -1.54 -6.18
N HIS A 31 10.36 -1.90 -5.32
CA HIS A 31 9.95 -1.08 -4.17
C HIS A 31 10.06 -1.79 -2.82
N GLY A 32 10.25 -3.11 -2.77
CA GLY A 32 10.41 -3.86 -1.52
C GLY A 32 11.58 -3.37 -0.67
N GLY A 33 12.66 -2.90 -1.32
CA GLY A 33 13.81 -2.29 -0.65
C GLY A 33 13.51 -1.01 0.13
N GLU A 34 12.41 -0.29 -0.19
CA GLU A 34 11.97 0.90 0.55
C GLU A 34 11.70 0.61 2.04
N PHE A 35 11.38 -0.66 2.34
CA PHE A 35 11.05 -1.18 3.67
C PHE A 35 12.26 -1.76 4.40
N LYS A 36 13.49 -1.51 3.91
CA LYS A 36 14.75 -1.89 4.58
C LYS A 36 14.83 -3.38 4.97
N GLY A 37 14.34 -4.25 4.09
CA GLY A 37 14.38 -5.70 4.31
C GLY A 37 13.31 -6.25 5.25
N ALA A 38 12.25 -5.47 5.54
CA ALA A 38 11.12 -5.96 6.33
C ALA A 38 10.37 -7.15 5.69
N TYR A 39 10.56 -7.36 4.39
CA TYR A 39 9.90 -8.40 3.61
C TYR A 39 10.94 -9.22 2.85
N SER A 40 10.90 -10.54 3.02
CA SER A 40 11.82 -11.47 2.40
C SER A 40 11.32 -11.99 1.05
N ASN A 41 10.01 -11.86 0.80
CA ASN A 41 9.34 -12.36 -0.39
C ASN A 41 8.07 -11.55 -0.70
N VAL A 42 7.48 -11.87 -1.85
CA VAL A 42 6.31 -11.22 -2.41
C VAL A 42 5.05 -11.40 -1.54
N ASP A 43 4.87 -12.56 -0.91
CA ASP A 43 3.71 -12.84 -0.05
C ASP A 43 3.75 -12.01 1.24
N GLU A 44 4.93 -11.88 1.86
CA GLU A 44 5.15 -11.02 3.01
C GLU A 44 4.91 -9.54 2.66
N TYR A 45 5.36 -9.11 1.48
CA TYR A 45 5.14 -7.77 0.97
C TYR A 45 3.65 -7.46 0.77
N LEU A 46 2.91 -8.40 0.16
CA LEU A 46 1.46 -8.31 -0.01
C LEU A 46 0.73 -8.28 1.35
N LYS A 47 1.19 -9.08 2.32
CA LYS A 47 0.66 -9.07 3.68
C LYS A 47 0.89 -7.71 4.36
N GLY A 48 2.06 -7.09 4.14
CA GLY A 48 2.36 -5.73 4.59
C GLY A 48 1.40 -4.69 4.03
N ALA A 49 1.15 -4.72 2.71
CA ALA A 49 0.15 -3.86 2.09
C ALA A 49 -1.24 -4.05 2.70
N ASN A 50 -1.65 -5.30 2.94
CA ASN A 50 -2.93 -5.61 3.57
C ASN A 50 -3.02 -5.17 5.04
N ASP A 51 -1.90 -5.15 5.76
CA ASP A 51 -1.85 -4.60 7.12
C ASP A 51 -2.14 -3.09 7.12
N VAL A 52 -1.60 -2.35 6.13
CA VAL A 52 -1.89 -0.93 5.94
C VAL A 52 -3.36 -0.70 5.57
N ILE A 53 -3.94 -1.55 4.72
CA ILE A 53 -5.37 -1.46 4.37
C ILE A 53 -6.26 -1.68 5.61
N LYS A 54 -5.86 -2.60 6.49
CA LYS A 54 -6.63 -2.97 7.67
C LYS A 54 -6.51 -1.94 8.80
N ASN A 55 -5.32 -1.40 9.01
CA ASN A 55 -4.99 -0.63 10.21
C ASN A 55 -4.60 0.83 9.92
N GLY A 56 -4.57 1.25 8.65
CA GLY A 56 -4.28 2.61 8.22
C GLY A 56 -5.54 3.43 7.99
N GLU A 57 -5.34 4.74 7.84
CA GLU A 57 -6.40 5.68 7.50
C GLU A 57 -6.79 5.52 6.03
N LYS A 58 -8.06 5.23 5.78
CA LYS A 58 -8.61 5.18 4.42
C LYS A 58 -8.73 6.61 3.91
N VAL A 59 -8.27 6.87 2.69
CA VAL A 59 -8.24 8.22 2.10
C VAL A 59 -8.69 8.18 0.64
N GLN A 60 -9.01 9.36 0.09
CA GLN A 60 -9.22 9.56 -1.33
C GLN A 60 -8.19 10.52 -1.91
N TYR A 61 -7.81 10.31 -3.17
CA TYR A 61 -6.87 11.18 -3.87
C TYR A 61 -7.12 11.19 -5.38
N ASN A 62 -6.74 12.30 -6.00
CA ASN A 62 -6.82 12.50 -7.44
C ASN A 62 -5.63 11.81 -8.13
N TYR A 63 -5.92 10.79 -8.95
CA TYR A 63 -4.94 10.08 -9.74
C TYR A 63 -4.98 10.56 -11.20
N PRO A 64 -3.91 11.22 -11.70
CA PRO A 64 -3.86 11.65 -13.09
C PRO A 64 -3.70 10.46 -14.04
N LEU A 65 -4.54 10.41 -15.05
CA LEU A 65 -4.48 9.44 -16.14
C LEU A 65 -3.62 9.96 -17.30
N LYS A 66 -3.21 9.04 -18.20
CA LYS A 66 -2.34 9.37 -19.34
C LYS A 66 -3.00 10.29 -20.37
N ASP A 67 -4.32 10.31 -20.43
CA ASP A 67 -5.12 11.16 -21.32
C ASP A 67 -5.33 12.58 -20.75
N GLY A 68 -4.76 12.90 -19.58
CA GLY A 68 -4.89 14.19 -18.91
C GLY A 68 -6.13 14.29 -18.01
N THR A 69 -6.97 13.28 -17.95
CA THR A 69 -8.10 13.22 -17.01
C THR A 69 -7.63 12.78 -15.61
N THR A 70 -8.54 12.81 -14.64
CA THR A 70 -8.26 12.43 -13.25
C THR A 70 -9.32 11.45 -12.76
N GLU A 71 -8.87 10.42 -12.06
CA GLU A 71 -9.73 9.50 -11.32
C GLU A 71 -9.62 9.74 -9.82
N LEU A 72 -10.75 9.76 -9.12
CA LEU A 72 -10.76 9.73 -7.66
C LEU A 72 -10.53 8.29 -7.19
N ARG A 73 -9.35 8.01 -6.61
CA ARG A 73 -8.96 6.67 -6.17
C ARG A 73 -8.92 6.57 -4.64
N THR A 74 -9.07 5.35 -4.15
CA THR A 74 -8.94 5.02 -2.74
C THR A 74 -7.48 4.71 -2.43
N GLY A 75 -6.99 5.21 -1.30
CA GLY A 75 -5.72 4.85 -0.73
C GLY A 75 -5.83 4.57 0.76
N TYR A 76 -4.74 4.09 1.34
CA TYR A 76 -4.60 3.81 2.76
C TYR A 76 -3.24 4.33 3.23
N VAL A 77 -3.23 5.09 4.33
CA VAL A 77 -2.03 5.73 4.87
C VAL A 77 -1.80 5.25 6.30
N LYS A 78 -0.60 4.74 6.60
CA LYS A 78 -0.22 4.36 7.95
C LYS A 78 1.08 5.04 8.35
N PHE A 79 1.12 5.65 9.54
CA PHE A 79 2.33 6.28 10.04
C PHE A 79 3.41 5.22 10.31
N MET A 80 4.59 5.41 9.71
CA MET A 80 5.72 4.47 9.83
C MET A 80 6.74 4.94 10.87
N GLY A 81 6.82 6.25 11.10
CA GLY A 81 7.84 6.87 11.96
C GLY A 81 8.41 8.13 11.34
N ASN A 82 9.54 8.59 11.85
CA ASN A 82 10.21 9.80 11.37
C ASN A 82 11.53 9.48 10.67
N THR A 83 11.90 10.30 9.69
CA THR A 83 13.27 10.36 9.15
C THR A 83 14.24 10.85 10.24
N SER A 84 15.54 10.68 10.01
CA SER A 84 16.59 11.25 10.88
C SER A 84 16.52 12.78 11.04
N LYS A 85 15.83 13.47 10.14
CA LYS A 85 15.56 14.92 10.20
C LYS A 85 14.22 15.28 10.85
N GLY A 86 13.57 14.33 11.53
CA GLY A 86 12.29 14.54 12.21
C GLY A 86 11.08 14.68 11.29
N LYS A 87 11.21 14.40 9.98
CA LYS A 87 10.08 14.45 9.03
C LYS A 87 9.31 13.13 9.02
N ALA A 88 7.99 13.19 9.07
CA ALA A 88 7.12 12.01 9.05
C ALA A 88 7.36 11.14 7.79
N LYS A 89 7.23 9.83 7.97
CA LYS A 89 7.20 8.80 6.94
C LYS A 89 5.92 7.99 7.10
N PHE A 90 5.37 7.61 5.96
CA PHE A 90 4.14 6.85 5.91
C PHE A 90 4.33 5.65 5.00
N GLU A 91 3.64 4.58 5.33
CA GLU A 91 3.31 3.54 4.37
C GLU A 91 2.06 3.98 3.61
N PHE A 92 2.04 3.77 2.30
CA PHE A 92 0.93 4.14 1.43
C PHE A 92 0.57 3.01 0.49
N VAL A 93 -0.70 2.63 0.49
CA VAL A 93 -1.28 1.68 -0.47
C VAL A 93 -2.31 2.41 -1.33
N GLY A 94 -2.25 2.23 -2.65
CA GLY A 94 -3.24 2.79 -3.58
C GLY A 94 -3.97 1.68 -4.35
N THR A 95 -5.28 1.82 -4.52
CA THR A 95 -6.12 0.86 -5.26
C THR A 95 -6.63 1.43 -6.58
N ASN A 96 -7.03 0.56 -7.51
CA ASN A 96 -7.86 0.96 -8.64
C ASN A 96 -9.34 1.12 -8.23
N LEU A 97 -10.20 1.46 -9.18
CA LEU A 97 -11.65 1.60 -8.97
C LEU A 97 -12.36 0.29 -8.58
N SER A 98 -11.76 -0.86 -8.89
CA SER A 98 -12.26 -2.19 -8.49
C SER A 98 -11.82 -2.59 -7.07
N GLY A 99 -11.00 -1.76 -6.41
CA GLY A 99 -10.45 -2.04 -5.09
C GLY A 99 -9.21 -2.95 -5.10
N ASP A 100 -8.65 -3.30 -6.26
CA ASP A 100 -7.41 -4.06 -6.31
C ASP A 100 -6.22 -3.15 -6.02
N ILE A 101 -5.22 -3.66 -5.29
CA ILE A 101 -3.99 -2.95 -5.01
C ILE A 101 -3.23 -2.72 -6.31
N THR A 102 -2.78 -1.49 -6.51
CA THR A 102 -1.95 -1.09 -7.65
C THR A 102 -0.57 -0.61 -7.24
N THR A 103 -0.39 -0.23 -5.98
CA THR A 103 0.90 0.23 -5.46
C THR A 103 1.01 0.12 -3.94
N TYR A 104 2.23 -0.03 -3.42
CA TYR A 104 2.56 0.00 -2.00
C TYR A 104 3.94 0.65 -1.78
N HIS A 105 4.03 1.75 -1.05
CA HIS A 105 5.28 2.51 -0.91
C HIS A 105 5.55 2.97 0.50
N VAL A 106 6.82 3.29 0.77
CA VAL A 106 7.17 4.22 1.85
C VAL A 106 7.29 5.64 1.28
N LYS A 107 6.46 6.56 1.75
CA LYS A 107 6.43 7.97 1.33
C LYS A 107 6.89 8.89 2.44
N ARG A 108 7.46 10.05 2.09
CA ARG A 108 7.63 11.15 3.04
C ARG A 108 6.29 11.84 3.29
N GLY A 109 6.14 12.48 4.44
CA GLY A 109 4.93 13.23 4.77
C GLY A 109 4.60 14.28 3.70
N GLU A 110 5.59 15.05 3.24
CA GLU A 110 5.41 16.05 2.19
C GLU A 110 4.82 15.49 0.88
N ASP A 111 5.18 14.25 0.53
CA ASP A 111 4.65 13.57 -0.66
C ASP A 111 3.20 13.13 -0.45
N ILE A 112 2.87 12.63 0.75
CA ILE A 112 1.49 12.28 1.13
C ILE A 112 0.62 13.54 1.14
N TYR A 113 1.07 14.62 1.76
CA TYR A 113 0.32 15.87 1.82
C TYR A 113 0.07 16.45 0.43
N LYS A 114 1.09 16.42 -0.45
CA LYS A 114 0.92 16.82 -1.85
C LYS A 114 -0.05 15.91 -2.59
N LEU A 115 0.02 14.60 -2.37
CA LEU A 115 -0.87 13.63 -3.00
C LEU A 115 -2.34 13.85 -2.62
N LEU A 116 -2.61 14.05 -1.32
CA LEU A 116 -3.97 14.16 -0.79
C LEU A 116 -4.56 15.56 -0.99
N ASN A 117 -3.74 16.60 -0.84
CA ASN A 117 -4.22 17.98 -0.74
C ASN A 117 -3.79 18.87 -1.91
N GLY A 118 -3.04 18.32 -2.88
CA GLY A 118 -2.42 19.10 -3.96
C GLY A 118 -1.24 19.99 -3.52
N SER A 119 -0.99 20.11 -2.21
CA SER A 119 0.04 20.95 -1.62
C SER A 119 0.75 20.26 -0.47
N LYS A 120 2.09 20.26 -0.53
CA LYS A 120 2.95 19.72 0.54
C LYS A 120 2.93 20.52 1.85
N HIS A 121 2.30 21.70 1.85
CA HIS A 121 2.23 22.60 3.00
C HIS A 121 0.94 22.45 3.81
N ILE A 122 -0.05 21.77 3.25
CA ILE A 122 -1.28 21.39 3.96
C ILE A 122 -1.00 20.04 4.61
N ASN A 123 -0.48 20.05 5.83
CA ASN A 123 0.00 18.85 6.54
C ASN A 123 -1.14 18.08 7.22
N VAL A 124 -2.24 17.86 6.51
CA VAL A 124 -3.45 17.21 7.01
C VAL A 124 -3.69 15.94 6.19
N ILE A 125 -4.09 14.87 6.86
CA ILE A 125 -4.67 13.69 6.24
C ILE A 125 -6.16 13.77 6.57
N ASN A 126 -7.03 13.66 5.56
CA ASN A 126 -8.49 13.67 5.73
C ASN A 126 -8.99 12.23 5.50
N PRO A 127 -9.13 11.42 6.56
CA PRO A 127 -9.64 10.07 6.43
C PRO A 127 -11.08 10.07 5.95
N LEU A 128 -11.45 9.02 5.23
CA LEU A 128 -12.83 8.66 4.96
C LEU A 128 -13.36 7.83 6.13
N GLU A 129 -14.55 8.18 6.62
CA GLU A 129 -15.31 7.38 7.59
C GLU A 129 -15.67 5.98 7.04
#